data_AF-A0AAD5R301-F1
#
_entry.id   AF-A0AAD5R301-F1
#
_cell.length_a   1.000
_cell.length_b   1.000
_cell.length_c   1.000
_cell.angle_alpha   90.00
_cell.angle_beta   90.00
_cell.angle_gamma   90.00
#
_symmetry.space_group_name_H-M   'P 1'
#
loop_
_entity.id
_entity.type
_entity.pdbx_description
1 polymer ?
#
loop_
_entity_poly.entity_id
_entity_poly.type
_entity_poly.pdbx_seq_one_letter_code
_entity_poly.pdbx_strand_id
1 'polypeptide(L)'
;MVQNEHLTMDSIDLFVLDEADKLMEECFQKDINYLFSALPPSRQVAVFSATYPRNLDRLLAKYMREPSLVRLNSGDVQLIGIKQYVVCVQQRACARFSRGPTESGSVQPSPRLLQ
;
A
#
# COMPACT_ATOMS: atom_id res chain seq x y z
N MET A 1 14.45 9.49 -16.96
CA MET A 1 15.76 10.08 -16.60
C MET A 1 16.89 9.11 -16.89
N VAL A 2 16.88 7.93 -16.26
CA VAL A 2 17.88 6.86 -16.51
C VAL A 2 17.89 6.38 -17.96
N GLN A 3 16.70 6.08 -18.51
CA GLN A 3 16.54 5.64 -19.92
C GLN A 3 17.05 6.64 -20.96
N ASN A 4 17.06 7.93 -20.60
CA ASN A 4 17.48 9.01 -21.48
C ASN A 4 18.89 9.50 -21.10
N GLU A 5 19.63 8.74 -20.29
CA GLU A 5 21.02 9.02 -19.86
C GLU A 5 21.20 10.36 -19.14
N HIS A 6 20.13 10.95 -18.60
CA HIS A 6 20.21 12.17 -17.79
C HIS A 6 20.68 11.93 -16.36
N LEU A 7 20.74 10.66 -15.92
CA LEU A 7 21.20 10.27 -14.60
C LEU A 7 22.11 9.05 -14.72
N THR A 8 23.39 9.21 -14.37
CA THR A 8 24.37 8.12 -14.29
C THR A 8 24.22 7.38 -12.97
N MET A 9 24.26 6.05 -13.02
CA MET A 9 24.02 5.17 -11.86
C MET A 9 25.29 4.52 -11.31
N ASP A 10 26.43 4.69 -11.98
CA ASP A 10 27.67 3.92 -11.76
C ASP A 10 28.27 4.05 -10.35
N SER A 11 27.97 5.14 -9.65
CA SER A 11 28.47 5.43 -8.29
C SER A 11 27.43 5.27 -7.19
N ILE A 12 26.29 4.62 -7.47
CA ILE A 12 25.25 4.41 -6.46
C ILE A 12 25.54 3.15 -5.65
N ASP A 13 25.90 3.37 -4.38
CA ASP A 13 26.20 2.29 -3.43
C ASP A 13 24.96 1.81 -2.64
N LEU A 14 23.87 2.59 -2.61
CA LEU A 14 22.69 2.31 -1.79
C LEU A 14 21.40 2.44 -2.61
N PHE A 15 20.56 1.40 -2.56
CA PHE A 15 19.24 1.37 -3.17
C PHE A 15 18.16 1.18 -2.10
N VAL A 16 17.30 2.18 -1.93
CA VAL A 16 16.25 2.19 -0.90
C VAL A 16 14.88 2.01 -1.55
N LEU A 17 14.12 1.03 -1.08
CA LEU A 17 12.72 0.83 -1.44
C LEU A 17 11.85 1.17 -0.23
N ASP A 18 11.12 2.28 -0.30
CA ASP A 18 10.09 2.64 0.68
C ASP A 18 8.71 2.16 0.20
N GLU A 19 7.80 1.87 1.12
CA GLU A 19 6.49 1.26 0.83
C GLU A 19 6.60 0.03 -0.10
N ALA A 20 7.51 -0.89 0.24
CA ALA A 20 7.86 -1.96 -0.68
C ALA A 20 6.72 -2.94 -0.98
N ASP A 21 5.73 -3.07 -0.10
CA ASP A 21 4.49 -3.80 -0.40
C ASP A 21 3.76 -3.21 -1.62
N LYS A 22 3.72 -1.87 -1.76
CA LYS A 22 3.17 -1.15 -2.91
C LYS A 22 4.07 -1.23 -4.13
N LEU A 23 5.39 -1.05 -3.96
CA LEU A 23 6.32 -1.13 -5.09
C LEU A 23 6.40 -2.54 -5.70
N MET A 24 6.02 -3.57 -4.95
CA MET A 24 5.98 -4.95 -5.44
C MET A 24 4.67 -5.33 -6.15
N GLU A 25 3.73 -4.41 -6.31
CA GLU A 25 2.56 -4.58 -7.18
C GLU A 25 2.98 -4.66 -8.66
N GLU A 26 2.21 -5.35 -9.51
CA GLU A 26 2.57 -5.64 -10.91
C GLU A 26 2.81 -4.39 -11.75
N CYS A 27 2.13 -3.29 -11.42
CA CYS A 27 2.26 -2.01 -12.10
C CYS A 27 3.66 -1.39 -11.93
N PHE A 28 4.31 -1.58 -10.78
CA PHE A 28 5.62 -0.97 -10.48
C PHE A 28 6.80 -1.92 -10.67
N GLN A 29 6.57 -3.24 -10.63
CA GLN A 29 7.65 -4.22 -10.72
C GLN A 29 8.55 -4.05 -11.96
N LYS A 30 7.97 -3.68 -13.11
CA LYS A 30 8.73 -3.51 -14.35
C LYS A 30 9.75 -2.37 -14.21
N ASP A 31 9.32 -1.25 -13.66
CA ASP A 31 10.17 -0.06 -13.50
C ASP A 31 11.23 -0.28 -12.43
N ILE A 32 10.89 -0.96 -11.32
CA ILE A 32 11.86 -1.31 -10.28
C ILE A 32 12.90 -2.30 -10.80
N ASN A 33 12.50 -3.31 -11.59
CA ASN A 33 13.43 -4.24 -12.22
C ASN A 33 14.41 -3.50 -13.15
N TYR A 34 13.89 -2.55 -13.95
CA TYR A 34 14.72 -1.74 -14.83
C TYR A 34 15.73 -0.89 -14.03
N LEU A 35 15.26 -0.17 -13.02
CA LEU A 35 16.13 0.64 -12.16
C LEU A 35 17.20 -0.23 -11.49
N PHE A 36 16.81 -1.38 -10.93
CA PHE A 36 17.73 -2.31 -10.32
C PHE A 36 18.76 -2.87 -11.30
N SER A 37 18.39 -3.11 -12.55
CA SER A 37 19.31 -3.58 -13.59
C SER A 37 20.33 -2.52 -14.01
N ALA A 38 19.97 -1.23 -13.92
CA ALA A 38 20.84 -0.11 -14.26
C ALA A 38 21.84 0.25 -13.16
N LEU A 39 21.61 -0.22 -11.92
CA LEU A 39 22.50 0.05 -10.80
C LEU A 39 23.78 -0.82 -10.85
N PRO A 40 24.86 -0.45 -10.13
CA PRO A 40 26.08 -1.25 -9.99
C PRO A 40 25.87 -2.52 -9.14
N PRO A 41 26.56 -3.65 -9.44
CA PRO A 41 26.36 -4.91 -8.71
C PRO A 41 26.84 -4.87 -7.25
N SER A 42 27.76 -3.95 -6.94
CA SER A 42 28.23 -3.61 -5.59
C SER A 42 27.30 -2.53 -5.01
N ARG A 43 26.15 -2.96 -4.48
CA ARG A 43 25.19 -2.07 -3.84
C ARG A 43 24.57 -2.73 -2.62
N GLN A 44 24.27 -1.93 -1.61
CA GLN A 44 23.43 -2.31 -0.50
C GLN A 44 21.97 -2.01 -0.85
N VAL A 45 21.06 -2.90 -0.47
CA VAL A 45 19.61 -2.70 -0.64
C VAL A 45 18.98 -2.60 0.73
N ALA A 46 18.21 -1.53 0.96
CA ALA A 46 17.41 -1.33 2.16
C ALA A 46 15.94 -1.28 1.77
N VAL A 47 15.10 -2.01 2.49
CA VAL A 47 13.67 -2.12 2.20
C VAL A 47 12.87 -1.75 3.42
N PHE A 48 11.96 -0.79 3.25
CA PHE A 48 11.05 -0.30 4.27
C PHE A 48 9.62 -0.54 3.81
N SER A 49 8.79 -1.02 4.72
CA SER A 49 7.38 -1.28 4.46
C SER A 49 6.60 -1.28 5.75
N ALA A 50 5.44 -0.61 5.75
CA ALA A 50 4.53 -0.61 6.88
C ALA A 50 3.79 -1.96 7.03
N THR A 51 3.54 -2.65 5.91
CA THR A 51 2.94 -3.98 5.92
C THR A 51 3.91 -5.04 5.37
N TYR A 52 3.68 -6.29 5.73
CA TYR A 52 4.55 -7.40 5.32
C TYR A 52 3.72 -8.62 4.93
N PRO A 53 3.14 -8.65 3.72
CA PRO A 53 2.36 -9.79 3.26
C PRO A 53 3.28 -10.99 2.97
N ARG A 54 2.72 -12.21 3.04
CA ARG A 54 3.49 -13.46 2.92
C ARG A 54 4.26 -13.61 1.60
N ASN A 55 3.82 -12.96 0.53
CA ASN A 55 4.47 -13.00 -0.78
C ASN A 55 5.61 -11.98 -0.93
N LEU A 56 5.74 -11.01 -0.01
CA LEU A 56 6.72 -9.94 -0.12
C LEU A 56 8.15 -10.49 -0.10
N ASP A 57 8.45 -11.45 0.79
CA ASP A 57 9.73 -12.16 0.85
C ASP A 57 10.17 -12.70 -0.52
N ARG A 58 9.26 -13.39 -1.21
CA ARG A 58 9.53 -14.01 -2.51
C ARG A 58 9.80 -12.95 -3.59
N LEU A 59 9.08 -11.84 -3.54
CA LEU A 59 9.25 -10.74 -4.50
C LEU A 59 10.57 -9.99 -4.25
N LEU A 60 10.97 -9.87 -3.00
CA LEU A 60 12.19 -9.17 -2.58
C LEU A 60 13.46 -10.01 -2.72
N ALA A 61 13.35 -11.34 -2.76
CA ALA A 61 14.48 -12.26 -2.88
C ALA A 61 15.37 -12.00 -4.11
N LYS A 62 14.84 -11.38 -5.17
CA LYS A 62 15.61 -11.02 -6.38
C LYS A 62 16.46 -9.77 -6.21
N TYR A 63 16.18 -8.93 -5.21
CA TYR A 63 16.88 -7.67 -4.98
C TYR A 63 17.90 -7.75 -3.85
N MET A 64 17.66 -8.60 -2.85
CA MET A 64 18.47 -8.67 -1.63
C MET A 64 19.29 -9.97 -1.56
N ARG A 65 20.52 -9.88 -1.04
CA ARG A 65 21.37 -11.03 -0.70
C ARG A 65 21.42 -11.13 0.81
N GLU A 66 20.97 -12.26 1.37
CA GLU A 66 20.98 -12.54 2.82
C GLU A 66 20.47 -11.37 3.68
N PRO A 67 19.20 -10.93 3.51
CA PRO A 67 18.68 -9.76 4.21
C PRO A 67 18.54 -10.01 5.71
N SER A 68 18.91 -9.01 6.52
CA SER A 68 18.54 -8.97 7.93
C SER A 68 17.14 -8.35 8.07
N LEU A 69 16.20 -9.11 8.63
CA LEU A 69 14.83 -8.67 8.81
C LEU A 69 14.62 -8.12 10.23
N VAL A 70 14.34 -6.83 10.32
CA VAL A 70 13.98 -6.15 11.58
C VAL A 70 12.49 -5.85 11.56
N ARG A 71 11.74 -6.33 12.56
CA ARG A 71 10.32 -6.03 12.75
C ARG A 71 10.06 -5.49 14.14
N LEU A 72 9.41 -4.33 14.23
CA LEU A 72 8.98 -3.73 15.48
C LEU A 72 7.63 -4.36 15.87
N ASN A 73 7.63 -5.22 16.90
CA ASN A 73 6.46 -5.88 17.52
C ASN A 73 5.54 -6.71 16.61
N SER A 74 5.50 -8.02 16.89
CA SER A 74 4.69 -9.02 16.17
C SER A 74 3.25 -9.14 16.68
N GLY A 75 2.91 -8.47 17.78
CA GLY A 75 1.60 -8.54 18.42
C GLY A 75 0.76 -7.33 18.05
N ASP A 76 -0.17 -7.53 17.11
CA ASP A 76 -1.29 -6.69 16.70
C ASP A 76 -1.07 -5.18 16.56
N VAL A 77 -1.44 -4.63 15.39
CA VAL A 77 -1.60 -3.18 15.18
C VAL A 77 -2.80 -2.72 16.00
N GLN A 78 -2.58 -2.47 17.29
CA GLN A 78 -3.63 -1.95 18.14
C GLN A 78 -3.69 -0.43 17.95
N LEU A 79 -4.82 0.05 17.43
CA LEU A 79 -5.16 1.48 17.38
C LEU A 79 -5.57 1.96 18.79
N ILE A 80 -4.73 1.68 19.78
CA ILE A 80 -4.97 2.01 21.19
C ILE A 80 -5.10 3.53 21.29
N GLY A 81 -6.20 3.99 21.89
CA GLY A 81 -6.47 5.42 22.06
C GLY A 81 -7.15 6.10 20.88
N ILE A 82 -7.47 5.38 19.79
CA ILE A 82 -8.20 5.94 18.64
C ILE A 82 -9.69 5.58 18.74
N LYS A 83 -10.55 6.60 18.91
CA LYS A 83 -12.01 6.43 18.78
C LYS A 83 -12.41 6.48 17.31
N GLN A 84 -13.02 5.41 16.81
CA GLN A 84 -13.47 5.30 15.43
C GLN A 84 -14.99 5.32 15.36
N TYR A 85 -15.53 6.06 14.39
CA TYR A 85 -16.97 6.17 14.14
C TYR A 85 -17.24 5.85 12.68
N VAL A 86 -18.28 5.05 12.41
CA VAL A 86 -18.74 4.73 11.05
C VAL A 86 -20.20 5.16 10.92
N VAL A 87 -20.51 5.89 9.85
CA VAL A 87 -21.89 6.19 9.48
C VAL A 87 -22.18 5.55 8.13
N CYS A 88 -23.02 4.52 8.15
CA CYS A 88 -23.48 3.87 6.92
C CYS A 88 -24.50 4.78 6.23
N VAL A 89 -24.11 5.37 5.10
CA VAL A 89 -25.04 6.10 4.24
C VAL A 89 -25.58 5.17 3.17
N GLN A 90 -26.89 5.20 2.93
CA GLN A 90 -27.46 4.52 1.77
C GLN A 90 -26.87 5.15 0.51
N GLN A 91 -26.27 4.34 -0.34
CA GLN A 91 -25.82 4.78 -1.65
C GLN A 91 -27.08 5.21 -2.41
N ARG A 92 -27.32 6.53 -2.46
CA ARG A 92 -28.35 7.08 -3.33
C ARG A 92 -27.98 6.60 -4.72
N ALA A 93 -28.87 5.83 -5.35
CA ALA A 93 -28.84 5.69 -6.79
C ALA A 93 -28.67 7.11 -7.33
N CYS A 94 -27.66 7.35 -8.16
CA CYS A 94 -27.54 8.60 -8.89
C CYS A 94 -28.75 8.67 -9.82
N ALA A 95 -29.89 9.07 -9.26
CA ALA A 95 -31.08 9.37 -10.00
C ALA A 95 -30.70 10.59 -10.83
N ARG A 96 -30.62 10.36 -12.15
CA ARG A 96 -30.65 11.45 -13.13
C ARG A 96 -31.64 12.49 -12.63
N PHE A 97 -31.16 13.73 -12.58
CA PHE A 97 -31.97 14.89 -12.26
C PHE A 97 -33.19 14.92 -13.19
N SER A 98 -34.32 14.42 -12.69
CA SER A 98 -35.64 14.65 -13.28
C SER A 98 -36.57 15.05 -12.15
N ARG A 99 -37.08 16.27 -12.29
CA ARG A 99 -37.92 17.02 -11.34
C ARG A 99 -39.15 16.25 -10.86
N GLY A 100 -39.54 16.48 -9.60
CA GLY A 100 -40.93 16.33 -9.12
C GLY A 100 -41.06 15.79 -7.67
N PRO A 101 -41.76 16.48 -6.74
CA PRO A 101 -42.00 16.03 -5.36
C PRO A 101 -43.20 15.08 -5.30
N THR A 102 -43.33 14.11 -4.38
CA THR A 102 -44.01 14.30 -3.08
C THR A 102 -44.00 13.02 -2.22
N GLU A 103 -44.04 13.24 -0.90
CA GLU A 103 -44.72 12.48 0.17
C GLU A 103 -44.08 11.27 0.92
N SER A 104 -43.75 11.57 2.19
CA SER A 104 -43.99 10.88 3.48
C SER A 104 -43.83 9.36 3.60
N GLY A 105 -42.94 8.95 4.53
CA GLY A 105 -42.95 7.63 5.17
C GLY A 105 -41.94 7.53 6.32
N SER A 106 -42.44 7.44 7.54
CA SER A 106 -41.69 7.29 8.81
C SER A 106 -41.08 5.90 9.00
N VAL A 107 -39.86 5.78 9.53
CA VAL A 107 -39.32 4.52 10.06
C VAL A 107 -38.54 4.75 11.36
N GLN A 108 -38.92 4.01 12.41
CA GLN A 108 -38.29 3.94 13.75
C GLN A 108 -37.08 2.97 13.75
N PRO A 109 -36.05 3.15 14.60
CA PRO A 109 -34.95 2.19 14.71
C PRO A 109 -35.15 1.21 15.89
N SER A 110 -34.81 -0.07 15.66
CA SER A 110 -34.65 -1.07 16.72
C SER A 110 -33.17 -1.49 16.82
N PRO A 111 -32.58 -1.59 18.02
CA PRO A 111 -31.21 -2.09 18.17
C PRO A 111 -31.21 -3.61 18.34
N ARG A 112 -30.24 -4.31 17.75
CA ARG A 112 -29.89 -5.67 18.17
C ARG A 112 -28.42 -5.75 18.57
N LEU A 113 -28.26 -6.14 19.84
CA LEU A 113 -27.03 -6.59 20.51
C LEU A 113 -26.27 -7.62 19.66
N LEU A 114 -24.94 -7.47 19.61
CA LEU A 114 -24.03 -8.60 19.42
C LEU A 114 -24.05 -9.46 20.69
N GLN A 115 -24.30 -10.75 20.52
CA GLN A 115 -23.68 -11.80 21.33
C GLN A 115 -22.47 -12.32 20.56
#